data_AF-A0A2A5NYQ4-F1
#
_entry.id   AF-A0A2A5NYQ4-F1
#
_cell.length_a   1.000
_cell.length_b   1.000
_cell.length_c   1.000
_cell.angle_alpha   90.00
_cell.angle_beta   90.00
_cell.angle_gamma   90.00
#
_symmetry.space_group_name_H-M   'P 1'
#
loop_
_entity.id
_entity.type
_entity.pdbx_description
1 polymer ?
#
loop_
_entity_poly.entity_id
_entity_poly.type
_entity_poly.pdbx_seq_one_letter_code
_entity_poly.pdbx_strand_id
1 'polypeptide(L)'
;MEVRRVPLRRLSVVIDLQDLLSPPMPLDDYVKTYGSDPPPDRYRVVDLEVLVCPEDGNAVLASECAKCPRFVRRYRDEVHCVGVGRGEG
;
A
#
# COMPACT_ATOMS: atom_id res chain seq x y z
N MET A 1 -18.35 12.28 -16.08
CA MET A 1 -17.33 11.29 -15.67
C MET A 1 -16.27 12.03 -14.88
N GLU A 2 -16.23 11.83 -13.57
CA GLU A 2 -15.32 12.55 -12.67
C GLU A 2 -14.06 11.70 -12.43
N VAL A 3 -12.88 12.33 -12.55
CA VAL A 3 -11.62 11.67 -12.20
C VAL A 3 -11.32 11.93 -10.73
N ARG A 4 -11.37 10.88 -9.92
CA ARG A 4 -10.97 10.93 -8.51
C ARG A 4 -9.46 10.77 -8.40
N ARG A 5 -8.86 11.54 -7.50
CA ARG A 5 -7.43 11.46 -7.13
C ARG A 5 -7.35 10.80 -5.77
N VAL A 6 -6.67 9.67 -5.70
CA VAL A 6 -6.59 8.85 -4.50
C VAL A 6 -5.14 8.85 -4.03
N PRO A 7 -4.84 9.32 -2.81
CA PRO A 7 -3.48 9.33 -2.30
C PRO A 7 -2.98 7.91 -2.04
N LEU A 8 -1.71 7.67 -2.35
CA LEU A 8 -0.97 6.49 -1.95
C LEU A 8 -0.32 6.71 -0.58
N ARG A 9 -0.33 5.68 0.25
CA ARG A 9 0.48 5.60 1.46
C ARG A 9 1.56 4.54 1.26
N ARG A 10 2.79 4.86 1.66
CA ARG A 10 3.90 3.90 1.73
C ARG A 10 3.97 3.32 3.14
N LEU A 11 4.13 2.00 3.22
CA LEU A 11 4.35 1.24 4.43
C LEU A 11 5.59 0.38 4.24
N SER A 12 6.66 0.65 4.99
CA SER A 12 7.85 -0.19 4.99
C SER A 12 7.64 -1.32 6.00
N VAL A 13 7.73 -2.57 5.54
CA VAL A 13 7.59 -3.76 6.37
C VAL A 13 8.87 -4.60 6.37
N VAL A 14 9.19 -5.18 7.50
CA VAL A 14 10.30 -6.10 7.73
C VAL A 14 9.78 -7.53 7.60
N ILE A 15 10.44 -8.31 6.75
CA ILE A 15 10.17 -9.73 6.50
C ILE A 15 11.35 -10.54 7.03
N ASP A 16 11.09 -11.54 7.87
CA ASP A 16 12.10 -12.51 8.32
C ASP A 16 12.30 -13.58 7.24
N LEU A 17 13.51 -13.70 6.72
CA LEU A 17 13.84 -14.71 5.70
C LEU A 17 14.19 -16.07 6.29
N GLN A 18 14.41 -16.15 7.60
CA GLN A 18 14.76 -17.39 8.30
C GLN A 18 13.55 -17.99 9.03
N ASP A 19 12.54 -17.18 9.34
CA ASP A 19 11.25 -17.63 9.88
C ASP A 19 10.07 -17.15 9.01
N LEU A 20 9.67 -17.99 8.06
CA LEU A 20 8.58 -17.70 7.13
C LEU A 20 7.18 -17.70 7.77
N LEU A 21 7.06 -18.17 9.02
CA LEU A 21 5.80 -18.14 9.77
C LEU A 21 5.64 -16.84 10.57
N SER A 22 6.72 -16.09 10.73
CA SER A 22 6.70 -14.78 11.37
C SER A 22 5.93 -13.78 10.49
N PRO A 23 4.94 -13.06 11.04
CA PRO A 23 4.22 -12.06 10.27
C PRO A 23 5.15 -10.88 9.93
N PRO A 24 5.00 -10.26 8.75
CA PRO A 24 5.70 -9.01 8.46
C PRO A 24 5.34 -7.92 9.48
N MET A 25 6.34 -7.16 9.90
CA MET A 25 6.21 -6.12 10.93
C MET A 25 6.52 -4.75 10.33
N PRO A 26 5.83 -3.65 10.69
CA PRO A 26 6.25 -2.31 10.30
C PRO A 26 7.68 -2.00 10.72
N LEU A 27 8.48 -1.36 9.87
CA LEU A 27 9.88 -1.02 10.17
C LEU A 27 10.02 -0.20 11.45
N ASP A 28 9.16 0.80 11.64
CA ASP A 28 9.17 1.62 12.84
C ASP A 28 8.95 0.81 14.12
N ASP A 29 8.11 -0.23 14.05
CA ASP A 29 7.81 -1.09 15.18
C ASP A 29 8.99 -2.04 15.46
N TYR A 30 9.62 -2.56 14.40
CA TYR A 30 10.87 -3.33 14.54
C TYR A 30 11.96 -2.51 15.24
N VAL A 31 12.22 -1.28 14.79
CA VAL A 31 13.26 -0.42 15.37
C VAL A 31 12.92 -0.07 16.82
N LYS A 32 11.65 0.19 17.14
CA LYS A 32 11.22 0.41 18.53
C LYS A 32 11.43 -0.82 19.41
N THR A 33 11.16 -2.02 18.90
CA THR A 33 11.27 -3.27 19.67
C THR A 33 12.72 -3.72 19.86
N TYR A 34 13.55 -3.62 18.82
CA TYR A 34 14.91 -4.19 18.81
C TYR A 34 16.03 -3.13 18.94
N GLY A 35 15.68 -1.84 18.93
CA GLY A 35 16.63 -0.73 19.13
C GLY A 35 17.65 -0.53 18.01
N SER A 36 17.47 -1.19 16.87
CA SER A 36 18.38 -1.14 15.71
C SER A 36 17.65 -1.46 14.41
N ASP A 37 18.27 -1.11 13.29
CA ASP A 37 17.78 -1.48 11.97
C ASP A 37 17.88 -3.01 11.76
N PRO A 38 16.95 -3.60 10.98
CA PRO A 38 16.93 -5.03 10.72
C PRO A 38 18.18 -5.47 9.93
N PRO A 39 18.96 -6.45 10.42
CA PRO A 39 20.18 -6.86 9.76
C PRO A 39 19.87 -7.56 8.42
N PRO A 40 20.58 -7.22 7.33
CA PRO A 40 20.24 -7.66 5.97
C PRO A 40 20.65 -9.10 5.66
N ASP A 41 21.29 -9.82 6.57
CA ASP A 41 21.56 -11.26 6.43
C ASP A 41 20.32 -12.11 6.77
N ARG A 42 19.46 -11.63 7.68
CA ARG A 42 18.23 -12.31 8.11
C ARG A 42 16.96 -11.67 7.60
N TYR A 43 16.91 -10.35 7.48
CA TYR A 43 15.67 -9.63 7.19
C TYR A 43 15.69 -8.93 5.83
N ARG A 44 14.51 -8.67 5.28
CA ARG A 44 14.30 -7.77 4.14
C ARG A 44 13.29 -6.71 4.51
N VAL A 45 13.60 -5.46 4.20
CA VAL A 45 12.63 -4.36 4.26
C VAL A 45 12.01 -4.22 2.87
N VAL A 46 10.68 -4.22 2.81
CA VAL A 46 9.90 -4.06 1.59
C VAL A 46 8.94 -2.90 1.75
N ASP A 47 8.92 -2.01 0.75
CA ASP A 47 7.97 -0.91 0.70
C ASP A 47 6.68 -1.34 0.00
N LEU A 48 5.57 -1.25 0.71
CA LEU A 48 4.24 -1.48 0.19
C LEU A 48 3.56 -0.15 -0.08
N GLU A 49 3.00 0.01 -1.28
CA GLU A 49 2.17 1.15 -1.63
C GLU A 49 0.71 0.74 -1.59
N VAL A 50 -0.05 1.37 -0.69
CA VAL A 50 -1.46 1.07 -0.43
C VAL A 50 -2.30 2.32 -0.66
N LEU A 51 -3.55 2.12 -1.06
CA LEU A 51 -4.57 3.16 -1.13
C LEU A 51 -5.90 2.59 -0.67
N VAL A 52 -6.83 3.48 -0.32
CA VAL A 52 -8.23 3.10 -0.07
C VAL A 52 -9.03 3.37 -1.33
N CYS A 53 -9.59 2.32 -1.92
CA CYS A 53 -10.42 2.43 -3.12
C CYS A 53 -11.66 3.28 -2.81
N PRO A 54 -11.91 4.38 -3.54
CA PRO A 54 -12.99 5.30 -3.22
C PRO A 54 -14.38 4.77 -3.64
N GLU A 55 -14.43 3.63 -4.33
CA GLU A 55 -15.68 2.99 -4.78
C GLU A 55 -16.28 2.08 -3.70
N ASP A 56 -15.45 1.21 -3.10
CA ASP A 56 -15.88 0.18 -2.15
C ASP A 56 -15.32 0.37 -0.74
N GLY A 57 -14.38 1.31 -0.54
CA GLY A 57 -13.76 1.59 0.76
C GLY A 57 -12.66 0.60 1.16
N ASN A 58 -12.29 -0.35 0.29
CA ASN A 58 -11.28 -1.37 0.63
C ASN A 58 -9.85 -0.82 0.51
N ALA A 59 -8.98 -1.25 1.43
CA ALA A 59 -7.54 -1.05 1.26
C ALA A 59 -7.02 -2.02 0.19
N VAL A 60 -6.29 -1.48 -0.79
CA VAL A 60 -5.73 -2.26 -1.91
C VAL A 60 -4.29 -1.85 -2.15
N LEU A 61 -3.48 -2.78 -2.67
CA LEU A 61 -2.15 -2.46 -3.15
C LEU A 61 -2.25 -1.61 -4.43
N ALA A 62 -1.30 -0.70 -4.63
CA ALA A 62 -1.20 0.08 -5.86
C ALA A 62 -1.08 -0.83 -7.11
N SER A 63 -0.39 -1.96 -6.97
CA SER A 63 -0.23 -2.99 -8.00
C SER A 63 -1.54 -3.71 -8.35
N GLU A 64 -2.44 -3.85 -7.38
CA GLU A 64 -3.79 -4.40 -7.59
C GLU A 64 -4.71 -3.36 -8.21
N CYS A 65 -4.66 -2.12 -7.72
CA CYS A 65 -5.46 -1.01 -8.24
C CYS A 65 -5.17 -0.74 -9.72
N ALA A 66 -3.92 -0.90 -10.17
CA ALA A 66 -3.54 -0.75 -11.57
C ALA A 66 -4.26 -1.72 -12.53
N LYS A 67 -4.83 -2.83 -12.02
CA LYS A 67 -5.62 -3.80 -12.78
C LYS A 67 -7.12 -3.48 -12.80
N CYS A 68 -7.56 -2.47 -12.04
CA CYS A 68 -8.95 -2.08 -11.98
C CYS A 68 -9.39 -1.45 -13.32
N PRO A 69 -10.57 -1.79 -13.87
CA PRO A 69 -11.09 -1.17 -15.09
C PRO A 69 -11.29 0.35 -14.99
N ARG A 70 -11.41 0.88 -13.76
CA ARG A 70 -11.55 2.32 -13.50
C ARG A 70 -10.19 3.03 -13.43
N PHE A 71 -9.07 2.31 -13.46
CA PHE A 71 -7.74 2.91 -13.39
C PHE A 71 -7.48 3.75 -14.64
N VAL A 72 -7.03 4.99 -14.44
CA VAL A 72 -6.64 5.88 -15.53
C VAL A 72 -5.13 5.97 -15.62
N ARG A 73 -4.47 6.34 -14.52
CA ARG A 73 -3.01 6.45 -14.44
C ARG A 73 -2.54 6.57 -13.00
N ARG A 74 -1.25 6.35 -12.79
CA ARG A 74 -0.53 6.81 -11.62
C ARG A 74 0.16 8.14 -11.93
N TYR A 75 0.15 9.07 -10.99
CA TYR A 75 0.93 10.30 -11.09
C TYR A 75 1.49 10.66 -9.71
N ARG A 76 2.82 10.62 -9.57
CA ARG A 76 3.52 10.81 -8.29
C ARG A 76 2.99 9.82 -7.23
N ASP A 77 2.53 10.35 -6.10
CA ASP A 77 2.00 9.60 -4.96
C ASP A 77 0.46 9.53 -4.97
N GLU A 78 -0.13 9.58 -6.16
CA GLU A 78 -1.58 9.44 -6.35
C GLU A 78 -1.92 8.47 -7.48
N VAL A 79 -3.06 7.79 -7.33
CA VAL A 79 -3.73 7.05 -8.39
C VAL A 79 -4.94 7.85 -8.85
N HIS A 80 -5.08 8.00 -10.16
CA HIS A 80 -6.23 8.61 -10.79
C HIS A 80 -7.16 7.51 -11.28
N CYS A 81 -8.42 7.53 -10.86
CA CYS A 81 -9.42 6.58 -11.30
C CYS A 81 -10.75 7.26 -11.62
N VAL A 82 -11.56 6.59 -12.44
CA VAL A 82 -12.90 7.04 -12.78
C VAL A 82 -13.83 6.80 -11.60
N GLY A 83 -14.43 7.86 -11.06
CA GLY A 83 -15.50 7.73 -10.08
C GLY A 83 -16.85 7.53 -10.77
N VAL A 84 -17.71 6.68 -10.20
CA VAL A 84 -19.14 6.76 -10.49
C VAL A 84 -19.64 8.03 -9.80
N GLY A 85 -20.21 8.98 -10.57
CA GLY A 85 -20.85 10.14 -9.98
C GLY A 85 -21.92 9.67 -9.00
N ARG A 86 -22.01 10.29 -7.82
CA ARG A 86 -23.14 10.04 -6.91
C ARG A 86 -24.40 10.52 -7.63
N GLY A 87 -25.04 9.63 -8.38
CA GLY A 87 -26.45 9.80 -8.75
C GLY A 87 -27.22 9.70 -7.44
N GLU A 88 -27.85 10.80 -7.07
CA GLU A 88 -28.88 10.87 -6.03
C GLU A 88 -29.85 9.70 -6.21
N GLY A 89 -29.99 8.89 -5.17
CA GLY A 89 -31.10 7.95 -5.00
C GLY A 89 -32.16 8.60 -4.12
#